data_AF-A0A3B9W7H2-F1
#
_entry.id   AF-A0A3B9W7H2-F1
#
_cell.length_a   1.000
_cell.length_b   1.000
_cell.length_c   1.000
_cell.angle_alpha   90.00
_cell.angle_beta   90.00
_cell.angle_gamma   90.00
#
_symmetry.space_group_name_H-M   'P 1'
#
loop_
_entity.id
_entity.type
_entity.pdbx_description
1 polymer ?
#
loop_
_entity_poly.entity_id
_entity_poly.type
_entity_poly.pdbx_seq_one_letter_code
_entity_poly.pdbx_strand_id
1 'polypeptide(L)'
;MTSDQPLLLPNEPSRFEPRHIDDLLVFAHEHEASDVTIQTDASIIAEIHGRLHTISRRRLSNAEVGDLLNAIYGPNGTTQLMRGEDLDTHYEVRPNRNQRFRHRVNAVGCHVDGHEGIQITIRTIP
;
A
#
# COMPACT_ATOMS: atom_id res chain seq x y z
N MET A 1 22.53 2.22 22.70
CA MET A 1 22.20 1.19 21.70
C MET A 1 20.71 0.94 21.80
N THR A 2 19.90 1.81 21.21
CA THR A 2 18.45 1.57 21.09
C THR A 2 18.29 0.45 20.06
N SER A 3 17.88 -0.72 20.51
CA SER A 3 17.40 -1.77 19.62
C SER A 3 16.23 -1.19 18.83
N ASP A 4 16.45 -0.88 17.56
CA ASP A 4 15.42 -0.40 16.65
C ASP A 4 14.42 -1.55 16.49
N GLN A 5 13.31 -1.48 17.21
CA GLN A 5 12.26 -2.49 17.07
C GLN A 5 11.71 -2.38 15.66
N PRO A 6 11.57 -3.50 14.94
CA PRO A 6 11.10 -3.46 13.58
C PRO A 6 9.64 -2.98 13.59
N LEU A 7 9.37 -1.87 12.91
CA LEU A 7 8.03 -1.32 12.74
C LEU A 7 7.25 -2.20 11.78
N LEU A 8 6.65 -3.28 12.28
CA LEU A 8 5.93 -4.27 11.48
C LEU A 8 4.44 -4.23 11.77
N LEU A 9 3.64 -4.46 10.73
CA LEU A 9 2.22 -4.67 10.87
C LEU A 9 1.96 -5.81 11.89
N PRO A 10 1.24 -5.55 13.00
CA PRO A 10 1.17 -6.49 14.12
C PRO A 10 0.51 -7.82 13.73
N ASN A 11 -0.54 -7.77 12.90
CA ASN A 11 -1.28 -8.93 12.41
C ASN A 11 -1.06 -9.15 10.91
N GLU A 12 0.20 -9.13 10.47
CA GLU A 12 0.54 -9.34 9.06
C GLU A 12 -0.05 -10.67 8.53
N PRO A 13 -0.89 -10.63 7.49
CA PRO A 13 -1.50 -11.84 6.96
C PRO A 13 -0.52 -12.65 6.11
N SER A 14 -0.74 -13.95 6.04
CA SER A 14 0.01 -14.84 5.14
C SER A 14 -0.18 -14.48 3.67
N ARG A 15 -1.33 -13.89 3.32
CA ARG A 15 -1.66 -13.30 2.02
C ARG A 15 -2.40 -11.98 2.21
N PHE A 16 -2.00 -10.92 1.51
CA PHE A 16 -2.70 -9.64 1.53
C PHE A 16 -3.92 -9.76 0.60
N GLU A 17 -5.09 -9.67 1.22
CA GLU A 17 -6.39 -9.59 0.55
C GLU A 17 -6.97 -8.19 0.66
N PRO A 18 -7.94 -7.80 -0.21
CA PRO A 18 -8.59 -6.49 -0.19
C PRO A 18 -9.00 -5.99 1.19
N ARG A 19 -9.54 -6.86 2.06
CA ARG A 19 -9.99 -6.50 3.41
C ARG A 19 -8.89 -5.95 4.34
N HIS A 20 -7.61 -6.20 4.04
CA HIS A 20 -6.50 -5.77 4.89
C HIS A 20 -5.97 -4.38 4.54
N ILE A 21 -6.46 -3.75 3.46
CA ILE A 21 -5.95 -2.44 3.03
C ILE A 21 -6.25 -1.37 4.09
N ASP A 22 -7.43 -1.42 4.70
CA ASP A 22 -7.85 -0.47 5.72
C ASP A 22 -6.97 -0.60 6.97
N ASP A 23 -6.78 -1.81 7.48
CA ASP A 23 -5.91 -2.08 8.64
C ASP A 23 -4.47 -1.62 8.40
N LEU A 24 -3.94 -1.84 7.19
CA LEU A 24 -2.61 -1.39 6.78
C LEU A 24 -2.50 0.15 6.82
N LEU A 25 -3.49 0.85 6.28
CA LEU A 25 -3.48 2.32 6.19
C LEU A 25 -3.75 2.98 7.54
N VAL A 26 -4.59 2.37 8.39
CA VAL A 26 -4.76 2.80 9.78
C VAL A 26 -3.45 2.66 10.53
N PHE A 27 -2.79 1.51 10.44
CA PHE A 27 -1.48 1.29 11.07
C PHE A 27 -0.45 2.32 10.59
N ALA A 28 -0.35 2.58 9.28
CA ALA A 28 0.57 3.56 8.74
C ALA A 28 0.24 4.99 9.23
N HIS A 29 -1.04 5.35 9.30
CA HIS A 29 -1.48 6.66 9.78
C HIS A 29 -1.17 6.86 11.27
N GLU A 30 -1.40 5.84 12.11
CA GLU A 30 -1.08 5.87 13.55
C GLU A 30 0.41 6.06 13.83
N HIS A 31 1.28 5.73 12.86
CA HIS A 31 2.73 5.95 12.92
C HIS A 31 3.17 7.19 12.12
N GLU A 32 2.25 8.09 11.80
CA GLU A 32 2.53 9.37 11.12
C GLU A 32 3.22 9.20 9.76
N ALA A 33 2.90 8.11 9.03
CA ALA A 33 3.42 7.90 7.69
C ALA A 33 2.86 8.92 6.70
N SER A 34 3.76 9.58 5.95
CA SER A 34 3.39 10.48 4.87
C SER A 34 2.96 9.72 3.62
N ASP A 35 3.65 8.61 3.34
CA ASP A 35 3.49 7.80 2.14
C ASP A 35 3.60 6.31 2.48
N VAL A 36 2.82 5.48 1.80
CA VAL A 36 2.92 4.02 1.81
C VAL A 36 3.10 3.53 0.39
N THR A 37 4.15 2.73 0.17
CA THR A 37 4.45 2.11 -1.12
C THR A 37 4.23 0.61 -1.05
N ILE A 38 3.41 0.11 -1.97
CA ILE A 38 3.12 -1.32 -2.16
C ILE A 38 3.57 -1.69 -3.57
N GLN A 39 4.53 -2.60 -3.68
CA GLN A 39 5.08 -2.99 -4.98
C GLN A 39 5.20 -4.50 -5.09
N THR A 40 5.01 -5.00 -6.32
CA THR A 40 5.26 -6.38 -6.69
C THR A 40 6.70 -6.78 -6.37
N ASP A 41 6.87 -7.95 -5.77
CA ASP A 41 8.12 -8.53 -5.26
C ASP A 41 8.91 -7.62 -4.29
N ALA A 42 8.20 -6.73 -3.58
CA ALA A 42 8.78 -5.92 -2.51
C ALA A 42 7.96 -6.06 -1.22
N SER A 43 8.61 -5.87 -0.08
CA SER A 43 7.91 -5.63 1.17
C SER A 43 7.25 -4.25 1.13
N ILE A 44 6.19 -4.06 1.89
CA ILE A 44 5.51 -2.77 2.02
C ILE A 44 6.43 -1.80 2.77
N ILE A 45 6.55 -0.59 2.24
CA ILE A 45 7.39 0.47 2.80
C ILE A 45 6.49 1.64 3.20
N ALA A 46 6.70 2.20 4.38
CA ALA A 46 6.12 3.47 4.79
C ALA A 46 7.22 4.52 4.96
N GLU A 47 6.95 5.75 4.53
CA GLU A 47 7.79 6.90 4.81
C GLU A 47 7.31 7.61 6.07
N ILE A 48 8.12 7.62 7.12
CA ILE A 48 7.79 8.21 8.42
C ILE A 48 8.88 9.24 8.74
N HIS A 49 8.46 10.50 8.91
CA HIS A 49 9.37 11.64 9.15
C HIS A 49 10.57 11.70 8.18
N GLY A 50 10.34 11.40 6.90
CA GLY A 50 11.37 11.42 5.86
C GLY A 50 12.30 10.20 5.83
N ARG A 51 11.95 9.11 6.52
CA ARG A 51 12.71 7.85 6.53
C ARG A 51 11.85 6.70 6.05
N LEU A 52 12.45 5.81 5.24
CA LEU A 52 11.76 4.61 4.76
C LEU A 52 11.85 3.50 5.82
N HIS A 53 10.68 2.99 6.21
CA HIS A 53 10.52 1.88 7.15
C HIS A 53 9.80 0.73 6.44
N THR A 54 10.39 -0.46 6.49
CA THR A 54 9.72 -1.67 6.01
C THR A 54 8.68 -2.13 7.03
N ILE A 55 7.41 -2.20 6.62
CA ILE A 55 6.27 -2.50 7.50
C ILE A 55 5.63 -3.89 7.29
N SER A 56 6.10 -4.65 6.32
CA SER A 56 5.76 -6.08 6.15
C SER A 56 7.02 -6.94 6.13
N ARG A 57 6.95 -8.16 6.67
CA ARG A 57 8.07 -9.10 6.67
C ARG A 57 8.30 -9.70 5.30
N ARG A 58 7.23 -10.00 4.56
CA ARG A 58 7.31 -10.66 3.26
C ARG A 58 7.12 -9.70 2.10
N ARG A 59 7.64 -10.12 0.95
CA ARG A 59 7.35 -9.54 -0.35
C ARG A 59 5.94 -9.90 -0.81
N LEU A 60 5.29 -8.99 -1.51
CA LEU A 60 3.96 -9.23 -2.07
C LEU A 60 4.07 -9.77 -3.51
N SER A 61 3.25 -10.75 -3.83
CA SER A 61 3.09 -11.23 -5.21
C SER A 61 2.32 -10.23 -6.06
N ASN A 62 2.50 -10.28 -7.39
CA ASN A 62 1.77 -9.43 -8.33
C ASN A 62 0.25 -9.54 -8.16
N ALA A 63 -0.24 -10.76 -7.91
CA ALA A 63 -1.67 -11.00 -7.68
C ALA A 63 -2.19 -10.27 -6.43
N GLU A 64 -1.42 -10.23 -5.34
CA GLU A 64 -1.81 -9.50 -4.13
C GLU A 64 -1.84 -8.00 -4.35
N VAL A 65 -0.81 -7.45 -5.02
CA VAL A 65 -0.78 -6.01 -5.33
C VAL A 65 -1.94 -5.64 -6.26
N GLY A 66 -2.26 -6.49 -7.24
CA GLY A 66 -3.41 -6.31 -8.12
C GLY A 66 -4.75 -6.38 -7.39
N ASP A 67 -4.92 -7.33 -6.46
CA ASP A 67 -6.13 -7.43 -5.62
C ASP A 67 -6.31 -6.16 -4.76
N LEU A 68 -5.23 -5.66 -4.16
CA LEU A 68 -5.26 -4.42 -3.37
C LEU A 68 -5.57 -3.19 -4.24
N LEU A 69 -4.99 -3.11 -5.44
CA LEU A 69 -5.30 -2.04 -6.39
C LEU A 69 -6.78 -2.04 -6.76
N ASN A 70 -7.33 -3.21 -7.08
CA ASN A 70 -8.74 -3.33 -7.46
C ASN A 70 -9.68 -3.01 -6.29
N ALA A 71 -9.25 -3.25 -5.04
CA ALA A 71 -9.98 -2.81 -3.86
C ALA A 71 -10.03 -1.28 -3.72
N ILE A 72 -8.91 -0.61 -4.03
CA ILE A 72 -8.78 0.85 -3.92
C ILE A 72 -9.48 1.58 -5.07
N TYR A 73 -9.21 1.16 -6.30
CA TYR A 73 -9.64 1.87 -7.51
C TYR A 73 -10.99 1.37 -8.03
N GLY A 74 -11.24 0.07 -7.91
CA GLY A 74 -12.38 -0.63 -8.49
C GLY A 74 -11.95 -1.85 -9.32
N PRO A 75 -12.90 -2.73 -9.72
CA PRO A 75 -12.60 -4.05 -10.29
C PRO A 75 -11.77 -4.10 -11.58
N ASN A 76 -11.57 -2.95 -12.24
CA ASN A 76 -10.88 -2.82 -13.51
C ASN A 76 -9.53 -2.08 -13.42
N GLY A 77 -9.03 -1.81 -12.21
CA GLY A 77 -7.77 -1.09 -12.02
C GLY A 77 -6.58 -1.80 -12.67
N THR A 78 -6.40 -3.08 -12.40
CA THR A 78 -5.33 -3.87 -13.04
C THR A 78 -5.41 -3.86 -14.56
N THR A 79 -6.61 -3.96 -15.13
CA THR A 79 -6.83 -3.94 -16.58
C THR A 79 -6.42 -2.61 -17.22
N GLN A 80 -6.63 -1.48 -16.54
CA GLN A 80 -6.20 -0.17 -17.05
C GLN A 80 -4.68 -0.04 -17.04
N LEU A 81 -4.01 -0.46 -15.96
CA LEU A 81 -2.54 -0.49 -15.92
C LEU A 81 -1.93 -1.32 -17.05
N MET A 82 -2.51 -2.48 -17.35
CA MET A 82 -2.04 -3.35 -18.44
C MET A 82 -2.21 -2.74 -19.83
N ARG A 83 -3.01 -1.68 -19.96
CA ARG A 83 -3.12 -0.88 -21.20
C ARG A 83 -2.09 0.24 -21.29
N GLY A 84 -1.26 0.39 -20.26
CA GLY A 84 -0.28 1.48 -20.16
C GLY A 84 -0.88 2.79 -19.64
N GLU A 85 -2.04 2.74 -18.98
CA GLU A 85 -2.68 3.91 -18.39
C GLU A 85 -2.39 3.95 -16.89
N ASP A 86 -1.72 5.00 -16.43
CA ASP A 86 -1.50 5.25 -15.00
C ASP A 86 -2.84 5.58 -14.31
N LEU A 87 -2.96 5.20 -13.04
CA LEU A 87 -4.17 5.39 -12.26
C LEU A 87 -3.95 6.39 -11.14
N ASP A 88 -4.72 7.48 -11.16
CA ASP A 88 -4.80 8.44 -10.06
C ASP A 88 -6.21 8.43 -9.46
N THR A 89 -6.30 8.15 -8.16
CA THR A 89 -7.57 8.17 -7.42
C THR A 89 -7.37 8.68 -5.99
N HIS A 90 -8.45 8.68 -5.21
CA HIS A 90 -8.41 8.89 -3.78
C HIS A 90 -8.96 7.66 -3.07
N TYR A 91 -8.43 7.37 -1.89
CA TYR A 91 -8.92 6.30 -1.02
C TYR A 91 -9.21 6.86 0.37
N GLU A 92 -10.25 6.34 1.00
CA GLU A 92 -10.70 6.80 2.30
C GLU A 92 -10.90 5.62 3.24
N VAL A 93 -10.31 5.72 4.42
CA VAL A 93 -10.45 4.73 5.48
C VAL A 93 -11.13 5.35 6.69
N ARG A 94 -12.07 4.61 7.29
CA ARG A 94 -12.79 5.02 8.49
C ARG A 94 -12.58 3.98 9.60
N PRO A 95 -11.54 4.11 10.44
CA PRO A 95 -11.30 3.15 11.53
C PRO A 95 -12.44 3.14 12.55
N ASN A 96 -13.15 4.26 12.70
CA ASN A 96 -14.36 4.37 13.51
C ASN A 96 -15.27 5.47 12.97
N ARG A 97 -16.41 5.69 13.63
CA ARG A 97 -17.43 6.67 13.20
C ARG A 97 -16.97 8.14 13.23
N ASN A 98 -15.91 8.45 13.98
CA ASN A 98 -15.46 9.81 14.23
C ASN A 98 -14.18 10.17 13.47
N GLN A 99 -13.48 9.19 12.93
CA GLN A 99 -12.20 9.37 12.24
C GLN A 99 -12.33 8.99 10.77
N ARG A 100 -11.67 9.78 9.92
CA ARG A 100 -11.65 9.61 8.47
C ARG A 100 -10.27 9.97 7.98
N PHE A 101 -9.55 8.98 7.44
CA PHE A 101 -8.24 9.17 6.84
C PHE A 101 -8.40 9.19 5.33
N ARG A 102 -7.86 10.21 4.68
CA ARG A 102 -7.97 10.40 3.23
C ARG A 102 -6.58 10.31 2.62
N HIS A 103 -6.50 9.63 1.49
CA HIS A 103 -5.26 9.44 0.78
C HIS A 103 -5.43 9.73 -0.71
N ARG A 104 -4.37 10.24 -1.33
CA ARG A 104 -4.20 10.22 -2.78
C ARG A 104 -3.49 8.92 -3.14
N VAL A 105 -4.00 8.22 -4.14
CA VAL A 105 -3.42 6.96 -4.60
C VAL A 105 -3.01 7.14 -6.05
N ASN A 106 -1.74 6.83 -6.32
CA ASN A 106 -1.23 6.69 -7.66
C ASN A 106 -0.78 5.24 -7.85
N ALA A 107 -1.16 4.61 -8.95
CA ALA A 107 -0.68 3.30 -9.33
C ALA A 107 -0.15 3.34 -10.77
N VAL A 108 0.97 2.64 -10.99
CA VAL A 108 1.66 2.57 -12.27
C VAL A 108 2.08 1.13 -12.56
N GLY A 109 2.16 0.80 -13.85
CA GLY A 109 2.78 -0.44 -14.31
C GLY A 109 4.30 -0.34 -14.21
N CYS A 110 4.96 -1.40 -13.73
CA CYS A 110 6.42 -1.46 -13.66
C CYS A 110 6.93 -2.81 -14.15
N HIS A 111 8.26 -2.95 -14.28
CA HIS A 111 8.91 -4.23 -14.57
C HIS A 111 9.69 -4.69 -13.35
N VAL A 112 9.45 -5.93 -12.93
CA VAL A 112 10.08 -6.56 -11.77
C VAL A 112 10.58 -7.93 -12.20
N ASP A 113 11.90 -8.15 -12.12
CA ASP A 113 12.57 -9.39 -12.52
C ASP A 113 12.18 -9.92 -13.91
N GLY A 114 11.99 -9.01 -14.87
CA GLY A 114 11.63 -9.35 -16.25
C GLY A 114 10.15 -9.66 -16.49
N HIS A 115 9.30 -9.48 -15.47
CA HIS A 115 7.86 -9.62 -15.54
C HIS A 115 7.14 -8.28 -15.30
N GLU A 116 5.91 -8.17 -15.80
CA GLU A 116 5.05 -7.03 -15.48
C GLU A 116 4.67 -7.05 -13.99
N GLY A 117 4.79 -5.91 -13.35
CA GLY A 117 4.44 -5.68 -11.95
C GLY A 117 3.64 -4.39 -11.78
N ILE A 118 3.17 -4.20 -10.55
CA ILE A 118 2.40 -3.04 -10.15
C ILE A 118 3.13 -2.36 -8.98
N GLN A 119 3.16 -1.03 -9.01
CA GLN A 119 3.53 -0.20 -7.87
C GLN A 119 2.36 0.72 -7.53
N ILE A 120 1.98 0.77 -6.26
CA ILE A 120 0.95 1.65 -5.69
C ILE A 120 1.62 2.55 -4.67
N THR A 121 1.43 3.86 -4.80
CA THR A 121 1.88 4.87 -3.84
C THR A 121 0.66 5.56 -3.25
N ILE A 122 0.54 5.49 -1.92
CA ILE A 122 -0.60 6.01 -1.16
C ILE A 122 -0.09 7.14 -0.26
N ARG A 123 -0.47 8.38 -0.57
CA ARG A 123 -0.04 9.58 0.16
C ARG A 123 -1.15 10.12 1.04
N THR A 124 -0.85 10.35 2.31
CA THR A 124 -1.78 10.97 3.27
C THR A 124 -2.15 12.39 2.84
N ILE A 125 -3.45 12.72 2.94
CA ILE A 125 -3.97 14.08 2.78
C ILE A 125 -4.30 14.63 4.18
N PRO A 126 -3.58 15.65 4.68
CA PRO A 126 -3.86 16.28 5.96
C PRO A 126 -5.16 17.12 5.95
#